data_AF-A0A953HDA0-F1
#
_entry.id   AF-A0A953HDA0-F1
#
_cell.length_a   1.000
_cell.length_b   1.000
_cell.length_c   1.000
_cell.angle_alpha   90.00
_cell.angle_beta   90.00
_cell.angle_gamma   90.00
#
_symmetry.space_group_name_H-M   'P 1'
#
loop_
_entity.id
_entity.type
_entity.pdbx_description
1 polymer ?
#
loop_
_entity_poly.entity_id
_entity_poly.type
_entity_poly.pdbx_seq_one_letter_code
_entity_poly.pdbx_strand_id
1 'polypeptide(L)'
;MERSKSVVLTTQLTLGELEDLIYNAVKRAMQASYNKPIPDIRIKAISINDAAEILRVSKSSIFKYLKEGRLERRGKRITVRSIENFK
;
A
#
# COMPACT_ATOMS: atom_id res chain seq x y z
N MET A 1 12.02 19.98 49.65
CA MET A 1 11.07 19.89 48.52
C MET A 1 11.60 20.80 47.41
N GLU A 2 12.51 20.31 46.58
CA GLU A 2 13.16 21.12 45.53
C GLU A 2 12.29 21.13 44.26
N ARG A 3 11.88 22.32 43.81
CA ARG A 3 11.12 22.50 42.58
C ARG A 3 12.09 22.50 41.39
N SER A 4 12.01 21.49 40.52
CA SER A 4 12.68 21.51 39.23
C SER A 4 12.22 22.73 38.43
N LYS A 5 13.15 23.66 38.16
CA LYS A 5 12.89 24.79 37.27
C LYS A 5 13.01 24.30 35.83
N SER A 6 11.92 24.38 35.07
CA SER A 6 11.93 24.15 33.63
C SER A 6 12.75 25.26 32.96
N VAL A 7 13.89 24.91 32.37
CA VAL A 7 14.68 25.85 31.56
C VAL A 7 14.05 25.87 30.17
N VAL A 8 13.47 27.01 29.78
CA VAL A 8 13.02 27.24 28.41
C VAL A 8 14.17 27.90 27.66
N LEU A 9 14.87 27.13 26.83
CA LEU A 9 15.90 27.64 25.91
C LEU A 9 15.21 28.10 24.63
N THR A 10 15.02 29.42 24.48
CA THR A 10 14.65 30.02 23.18
C THR A 10 15.92 30.22 22.37
N THR A 11 16.18 29.32 21.41
CA THR A 11 17.29 29.49 20.48
C THR A 11 16.89 30.48 19.38
N GLN A 12 17.60 31.60 19.27
CA GLN A 12 17.53 32.45 18.08
C GLN A 12 18.39 31.80 17.00
N LEU A 13 17.75 31.38 15.91
CA LEU A 13 18.44 30.84 14.74
C LEU A 13 18.77 31.99 13.80
N THR A 14 19.97 31.95 13.23
CA THR A 14 20.29 32.75 12.04
C THR A 14 19.49 32.26 10.85
N LEU A 15 19.34 33.09 9.81
CA LEU A 15 18.60 32.72 8.61
C LEU A 15 19.17 31.44 7.95
N GLY A 16 20.50 31.30 7.91
CA GLY A 16 21.15 30.12 7.33
C GLY A 16 20.88 28.83 8.13
N GLU A 17 20.88 28.90 9.46
CA GLU A 17 20.56 27.73 10.31
C GLU A 17 19.09 27.31 10.17
N LEU A 18 18.20 28.29 9.95
CA LEU A 18 16.79 28.02 9.67
C LEU A 18 16.61 27.35 8.31
N GLU A 19 17.30 27.81 7.27
CA GLU A 19 17.28 27.21 5.93
C GLU A 19 17.79 25.77 5.96
N ASP A 20 18.88 25.50 6.67
CA ASP A 20 19.42 24.15 6.84
C ASP A 20 18.46 23.23 7.60
N LEU A 21 17.79 23.75 8.64
CA LEU A 21 16.81 22.99 9.40
C LEU A 21 15.58 22.65 8.55
N ILE A 22 15.10 23.60 7.75
CA ILE A 22 13.99 23.39 6.80
C ILE A 22 14.38 22.36 5.74
N TYR A 23 15.55 22.51 5.13
CA TYR A 23 16.05 21.59 4.11
C TYR A 23 16.13 20.15 4.65
N ASN A 24 16.68 19.97 5.86
CA ASN A 24 16.78 18.66 6.49
C ASN A 24 15.42 18.09 6.90
N ALA A 25 14.49 18.92 7.38
CA ALA A 25 13.14 18.49 7.72
C ALA A 25 12.36 18.02 6.48
N VAL A 26 12.44 18.78 5.38
CA VAL A 26 11.82 18.42 4.09
C VAL A 26 12.44 17.13 3.54
N LYS A 27 13.77 17.02 3.55
CA LYS A 27 14.47 15.80 3.10
C LYS A 27 14.05 14.56 3.88
N ARG A 28 13.91 14.66 5.21
CA ARG A 28 13.44 13.56 6.07
C ARG A 28 11.98 13.20 5.78
N ALA A 29 11.11 14.19 5.60
CA ALA A 29 9.70 13.96 5.25
C ALA A 29 9.55 13.28 3.88
N MET A 30 10.35 13.70 2.89
CA MET A 30 10.40 13.06 1.57
C MET A 30 10.87 11.61 1.67
N GLN A 31 11.96 11.33 2.38
CA GLN A 31 12.45 9.97 2.61
C GLN A 31 11.41 9.08 3.30
N ALA A 32 10.69 9.60 4.31
CA ALA A 32 9.62 8.88 4.97
C ALA A 32 8.44 8.56 4.04
N SER A 33 8.15 9.42 3.06
CA SER A 33 7.12 9.16 2.04
C SER A 33 7.57 8.12 1.02
N TYR A 34 8.83 8.16 0.57
CA TYR A 34 9.40 7.17 -0.35
C TYR A 34 9.56 5.78 0.28
N ASN A 35 9.76 5.71 1.60
CA ASN A 35 9.82 4.44 2.34
C ASN A 35 8.46 3.85 2.73
N LYS A 36 7.34 4.49 2.35
CA LYS A 36 6.06 3.78 2.40
C LYS A 36 6.13 2.71 1.33
N PRO A 37 5.97 1.41 1.67
CA PRO A 37 5.88 0.39 0.65
C PRO A 37 4.76 0.83 -0.28
N ILE A 38 5.10 1.07 -1.57
CA ILE A 38 4.10 1.13 -2.63
C ILE A 38 3.29 -0.13 -2.39
N PRO A 39 2.00 -0.04 -2.01
CA PRO A 39 1.20 -1.23 -1.80
C PRO A 39 1.39 -2.04 -3.07
N ASP A 40 1.87 -3.27 -2.95
CA ASP A 40 2.32 -4.07 -4.08
C ASP A 40 1.13 -4.21 -5.05
N ILE A 41 0.99 -3.26 -5.97
CA ILE A 41 -0.01 -3.26 -7.04
C ILE A 41 0.51 -4.15 -8.17
N ARG A 42 1.29 -5.19 -7.83
CA ARG A 42 1.15 -6.45 -8.54
C ARG A 42 -0.33 -6.72 -8.53
N ILE A 43 -0.97 -6.46 -9.67
CA ILE A 43 -2.27 -7.00 -10.00
C ILE A 43 -2.08 -8.50 -9.84
N LYS A 44 -2.36 -9.01 -8.63
CA LYS A 44 -2.30 -10.42 -8.31
C LYS A 44 -3.42 -10.99 -9.14
N ALA A 45 -3.08 -11.43 -10.34
CA ALA A 45 -4.00 -12.09 -11.23
C ALA A 45 -3.48 -13.50 -11.41
N ILE A 46 -4.36 -14.47 -11.26
CA ILE A 46 -4.03 -15.90 -11.28
C ILE A 46 -4.55 -16.54 -12.56
N SER A 47 -4.03 -17.71 -12.90
CA SER A 47 -4.53 -18.45 -14.05
C SER A 47 -5.93 -19.00 -13.77
N ILE A 48 -6.63 -19.42 -14.82
CA ILE A 48 -7.92 -20.12 -14.68
C ILE A 48 -7.74 -21.45 -13.91
N ASN A 49 -6.58 -22.10 -14.04
CA ASN A 49 -6.29 -23.34 -13.33
C ASN A 49 -6.19 -23.09 -11.82
N ASP A 50 -5.39 -22.10 -11.43
CA ASP A 50 -5.21 -21.76 -10.01
C ASP A 50 -6.54 -21.28 -9.39
N ALA A 51 -7.34 -20.52 -10.16
CA ALA A 51 -8.66 -20.09 -9.72
C ALA A 51 -9.62 -21.27 -9.51
N ALA A 52 -9.58 -22.26 -10.39
CA ALA A 52 -10.36 -23.49 -10.27
C ALA A 52 -9.96 -24.30 -9.02
N GLU A 53 -8.65 -24.37 -8.72
CA GLU A 53 -8.12 -25.02 -7.53
C GLU A 53 -8.53 -24.31 -6.24
N ILE A 54 -8.37 -22.98 -6.18
CA ILE A 54 -8.72 -22.17 -5.01
C ILE A 54 -10.21 -22.24 -4.70
N LEU A 55 -11.06 -22.10 -5.73
CA LEU A 55 -12.50 -22.17 -5.58
C LEU A 55 -13.04 -23.61 -5.51
N ARG A 56 -12.17 -24.62 -5.68
CA ARG A 56 -12.52 -26.05 -5.71
C ARG A 56 -13.64 -26.38 -6.69
N VAL A 57 -13.56 -25.79 -7.89
CA VAL A 57 -14.54 -25.98 -8.97
C VAL A 57 -13.86 -26.41 -10.26
N SER A 58 -14.64 -26.87 -11.24
CA SER A 58 -14.13 -27.14 -12.57
C SER A 58 -13.73 -25.85 -13.31
N LYS A 59 -12.80 -25.94 -14.27
CA LYS A 59 -12.47 -24.82 -15.17
C LYS A 59 -13.69 -24.32 -15.94
N SER A 60 -14.59 -25.23 -16.33
CA SER A 60 -15.86 -24.88 -16.99
C SER A 60 -16.73 -23.99 -16.11
N SER A 61 -16.78 -24.27 -14.80
CA SER A 61 -17.47 -23.42 -13.82
C SER A 61 -16.82 -22.04 -13.73
N ILE A 62 -15.50 -21.94 -13.76
CA ILE A 62 -14.80 -20.64 -13.79
C ILE A 62 -15.19 -19.83 -15.03
N PHE A 63 -15.22 -20.45 -16.21
CA PHE A 63 -15.68 -19.78 -17.43
C PHE A 63 -17.14 -19.32 -17.35
N LYS A 64 -18.00 -20.14 -16.73
CA LYS A 64 -19.39 -19.76 -16.45
C LYS A 64 -19.46 -18.55 -15.53
N TYR A 65 -18.71 -18.51 -14.43
CA TYR A 65 -18.66 -17.39 -13.50
C TYR A 65 -18.13 -16.10 -14.13
N LEU A 66 -17.15 -16.21 -15.02
CA LEU A 66 -16.67 -15.07 -15.81
C LEU A 66 -17.75 -14.56 -16.78
N LYS A 67 -18.51 -15.45 -17.41
CA LYS A 67 -19.61 -15.08 -18.31
C LYS A 67 -20.78 -14.45 -17.56
N GLU A 68 -21.05 -14.91 -16.33
CA GLU A 68 -22.09 -14.39 -15.43
C GLU A 68 -21.66 -13.12 -14.68
N GLY A 69 -20.43 -12.64 -14.86
CA GLY A 69 -19.90 -11.46 -14.17
C GLY A 69 -19.63 -11.66 -12.68
N ARG A 70 -19.70 -12.91 -12.18
CA ARG A 70 -19.36 -13.26 -10.79
C ARG A 70 -17.85 -13.26 -10.55
N LEU A 71 -17.06 -13.42 -11.61
CA LEU A 71 -15.62 -13.27 -11.59
C LEU A 71 -15.16 -12.21 -12.60
N GLU A 72 -14.09 -11.50 -12.27
CA GLU A 72 -13.46 -10.49 -13.13
C GLU A 72 -12.07 -10.93 -13.60
N ARG A 73 -11.78 -10.65 -14.87
CA ARG A 73 -10.47 -10.93 -15.47
C ARG A 73 -9.86 -9.70 -16.13
N ARG A 74 -8.53 -9.63 -16.12
CA ARG A 74 -7.72 -8.70 -16.91
C ARG A 74 -6.96 -9.54 -17.95
N GLY A 75 -7.37 -9.44 -19.21
CA GLY A 75 -6.85 -10.31 -20.27
C GLY A 75 -7.15 -11.79 -19.99
N LYS A 76 -6.09 -12.61 -19.92
CA LYS A 76 -6.20 -14.06 -19.70
C LYS A 76 -6.18 -14.49 -18.23
N ARG A 77 -6.06 -13.54 -17.28
CA ARG A 77 -5.87 -13.83 -15.85
C ARG A 77 -7.01 -13.27 -15.01
N ILE A 78 -7.41 -14.00 -13.98
CA ILE A 78 -8.50 -13.64 -13.05
C ILE A 78 -7.91 -12.83 -11.92
N THR A 79 -8.54 -11.71 -11.55
CA THR A 79 -8.03 -10.87 -10.45
C THR A 79 -8.23 -11.58 -9.11
N VAL A 80 -7.22 -11.59 -8.26
CA VAL A 80 -7.31 -12.20 -6.92
C VAL A 80 -8.39 -11.54 -6.08
N ARG A 81 -8.55 -10.22 -6.18
CA ARG A 81 -9.66 -9.49 -5.56
C ARG A 81 -11.02 -10.08 -5.92
N SER A 82 -11.21 -10.51 -7.16
CA SER A 82 -12.47 -11.10 -7.59
C SER A 82 -12.69 -12.50 -6.99
N ILE A 83 -11.63 -13.26 -6.77
CA ILE A 83 -11.68 -14.57 -6.11
C ILE A 83 -11.96 -14.42 -4.62
N GLU A 84 -11.32 -13.46 -3.96
CA GLU A 84 -11.54 -13.15 -2.53
C GLU A 84 -12.98 -12.68 -2.25
N ASN A 85 -13.60 -12.00 -3.21
CA ASN A 85 -14.99 -11.54 -3.13
C ASN A 85 -16.01 -12.60 -3.61
N PHE A 86 -15.56 -13.76 -4.08
CA PHE A 86 -16.44 -14.80 -4.60
C PHE A 86 -17.13 -15.53 -3.43
N LYS A 87 -18.40 -15.21 -3.21
CA LYS A 87 -19.31 -15.88 -2.26
C LYS A 87 -20.43 -16.62 -2.99
#